data_AF-A0A0C3BID8-F1
#
_entry.id   AF-A0A0C3BID8-F1
#
_cell.length_a   1.000
_cell.length_b   1.000
_cell.length_c   1.000
_cell.angle_alpha   90.00
_cell.angle_beta   90.00
_cell.angle_gamma   90.00
#
_symmetry.space_group_name_H-M   'P 1'
#
loop_
_entity.id
_entity.type
_entity.pdbx_description
1 polymer ?
#
loop_
_entity_poly.entity_id
_entity_poly.type
_entity_poly.pdbx_seq_one_letter_code
_entity_poly.pdbx_strand_id
1 'polypeptide(L)'
;MRVIVHEYHSVAQWRWKIEGRDETTEEDDEDEVCGICRVAYDGCCPDCNHPGDDCPLICGKCTHVFHMHCIEKWINTASSNRQCPMDRRTWVPAGSTETADP
;
A
#
# COMPACT_ATOMS: atom_id res chain seq x y z
N MET A 1 -40.42 -14.38 -19.92
CA MET A 1 -40.34 -14.54 -18.45
C MET A 1 -39.65 -13.31 -17.88
N ARG A 2 -40.16 -12.69 -16.80
CA ARG A 2 -39.65 -11.42 -16.25
C ARG A 2 -39.45 -11.58 -14.75
N VAL A 3 -38.24 -11.29 -14.27
CA VAL A 3 -37.89 -11.28 -12.84
C VAL A 3 -37.88 -9.83 -12.36
N ILE A 4 -38.45 -9.58 -11.17
CA ILE A 4 -38.48 -8.26 -10.52
C ILE A 4 -37.83 -8.42 -9.15
N VAL A 5 -36.77 -7.65 -8.89
CA VAL A 5 -36.14 -7.57 -7.58
C VAL A 5 -36.90 -6.54 -6.76
N HIS A 6 -37.41 -6.93 -5.59
CA HIS A 6 -38.19 -6.07 -4.70
C HIS A 6 -37.33 -5.33 -3.68
N GLU A 7 -36.26 -5.97 -3.19
CA GLU A 7 -35.39 -5.43 -2.16
C GLU A 7 -33.98 -6.00 -2.34
N TYR A 8 -32.96 -5.20 -2.00
CA TYR A 8 -31.55 -5.57 -2.11
C TYR A 8 -30.77 -4.97 -0.95
N HIS A 9 -30.02 -5.82 -0.23
CA HIS A 9 -29.13 -5.43 0.85
C HIS A 9 -27.69 -5.78 0.46
N SER A 10 -26.92 -4.79 0.00
CA SER A 10 -25.51 -4.97 -0.31
C SER A 10 -24.62 -4.89 0.93
N VAL A 11 -23.59 -5.71 0.93
CA VAL A 11 -22.42 -5.59 1.83
C VAL A 11 -21.20 -5.40 0.95
N ALA A 12 -20.23 -4.61 1.41
CA ALA A 12 -18.97 -4.41 0.73
C ALA A 12 -17.82 -4.29 1.75
N GLN A 13 -16.62 -4.63 1.29
CA GLN A 13 -15.37 -4.39 2.01
C GLN A 13 -14.52 -3.47 1.14
N TRP A 14 -13.86 -2.49 1.77
CA TRP A 14 -12.91 -1.65 1.06
C TRP A 14 -11.59 -2.39 0.86
N ARG A 15 -10.89 -2.05 -0.21
CA ARG A 15 -9.61 -2.63 -0.60
C ARG A 15 -8.75 -1.50 -1.19
N TRP A 16 -7.46 -1.47 -0.90
CA TRP A 16 -6.57 -0.52 -1.55
C TRP A 16 -6.47 -0.80 -3.05
N LYS A 17 -6.51 0.27 -3.85
CA LYS A 17 -6.24 0.18 -5.29
C LYS A 17 -4.74 0.26 -5.52
N ILE A 18 -4.10 -0.89 -5.75
CA ILE A 18 -2.68 -1.02 -6.06
C ILE A 18 -2.50 -1.53 -7.49
N GLU A 19 -1.43 -1.10 -8.15
CA GLU A 19 -1.10 -1.62 -9.48
C GLU A 19 -0.66 -3.09 -9.36
N GLY A 20 -1.25 -3.97 -10.19
CA GLY A 20 -0.92 -5.40 -10.21
C GLY A 20 -1.91 -6.31 -9.47
N ARG A 21 -2.84 -5.76 -8.67
CA ARG A 21 -3.95 -6.54 -8.08
C ARG A 21 -4.97 -6.89 -9.16
N ASP A 22 -5.19 -8.19 -9.40
CA ASP A 22 -6.30 -8.67 -10.22
C ASP A 22 -7.58 -8.72 -9.36
N GLU A 23 -8.49 -7.77 -9.59
CA GLU A 23 -9.77 -7.70 -8.86
C GLU A 23 -10.71 -8.88 -9.17
N THR A 24 -10.35 -9.75 -10.14
CA THR A 24 -11.19 -10.85 -10.62
C THR A 24 -10.79 -12.22 -10.10
N THR A 25 -9.64 -12.34 -9.43
CA THR A 25 -9.13 -13.60 -8.88
C THR A 25 -8.88 -13.47 -7.37
N GLU A 26 -9.27 -14.49 -6.61
CA GLU A 26 -9.05 -14.54 -5.14
C GLU A 26 -7.66 -15.11 -4.77
N GLU A 27 -6.77 -15.32 -5.77
CA GLU A 27 -5.53 -16.09 -5.59
C GLU A 27 -4.28 -15.23 -5.27
N ASP A 28 -4.37 -13.89 -5.35
CA ASP A 28 -3.19 -12.99 -5.27
C ASP A 28 -2.95 -12.31 -3.90
N ASP A 29 -3.61 -12.72 -2.81
CA ASP A 29 -3.45 -12.08 -1.49
C ASP A 29 -2.00 -12.16 -0.92
N GLU A 30 -1.17 -13.13 -1.37
CA GLU A 30 0.20 -13.30 -0.88
C GLU A 30 1.19 -12.23 -1.37
N ASP A 31 0.99 -11.71 -2.59
CA ASP A 31 1.83 -10.65 -3.16
C ASP A 31 1.39 -9.24 -2.69
N GLU A 32 0.30 -9.17 -1.94
CA GLU A 32 -0.33 -7.94 -1.46
C GLU A 32 0.08 -7.56 -0.04
N VAL A 33 1.34 -7.85 0.28
CA VAL A 33 1.93 -7.56 1.58
C VAL A 33 2.99 -6.47 1.49
N CYS A 34 3.08 -5.66 2.53
CA CYS A 34 4.16 -4.69 2.65
C CYS A 34 5.51 -5.43 2.77
N GLY A 35 6.45 -5.14 1.86
CA GLY A 35 7.78 -5.79 1.85
C GLY A 35 8.64 -5.59 3.11
N ILE A 36 8.24 -4.67 4.01
CA ILE A 36 8.95 -4.36 5.26
C ILE A 36 8.33 -5.11 6.45
N CYS A 37 7.04 -4.89 6.75
CA CYS A 37 6.38 -5.52 7.91
C CYS A 37 5.73 -6.87 7.59
N ARG A 38 5.63 -7.26 6.32
CA ARG A 38 5.00 -8.48 5.82
C ARG A 38 3.51 -8.63 6.19
N VAL A 39 2.84 -7.53 6.52
CA VAL A 39 1.39 -7.47 6.73
C VAL A 39 0.70 -7.09 5.41
N ALA A 40 -0.48 -7.65 5.16
CA ALA A 40 -1.33 -7.30 4.02
C ALA A 40 -1.62 -5.78 3.98
N TYR A 41 -1.70 -5.23 2.78
CA TYR A 41 -1.94 -3.79 2.59
C TYR A 41 -3.26 -3.30 3.18
N ASP A 42 -4.30 -4.13 3.18
CA ASP A 42 -5.61 -3.78 3.75
C ASP A 42 -5.61 -3.88 5.31
N GLY A 43 -4.53 -4.40 5.90
CA GLY A 43 -4.27 -4.41 7.33
C GLY A 43 -3.57 -3.14 7.82
N CYS A 44 -3.20 -3.13 9.10
CA CYS A 44 -2.40 -2.05 9.69
C CYS A 44 -0.99 -2.57 10.01
N CYS A 45 0.01 -1.68 9.94
CA CYS A 45 1.36 -2.03 10.34
C CYS A 45 1.45 -2.26 11.88
N PRO A 46 2.52 -2.90 12.40
CA PRO A 46 2.65 -3.20 13.83
C PRO A 46 2.64 -1.98 14.77
N ASP A 47 2.87 -0.79 14.23
CA ASP A 47 2.89 0.47 14.98
C ASP A 47 1.50 1.16 14.99
N CYS A 48 0.49 0.62 14.28
CA CYS A 48 -0.86 1.18 14.14
C CYS A 48 -1.94 0.25 14.71
N ASN A 49 -3.06 0.83 15.15
CA ASN A 49 -4.22 0.07 15.64
C ASN A 49 -5.33 -0.11 14.60
N HIS A 50 -5.45 0.82 13.64
CA HIS A 50 -6.49 0.78 12.62
C HIS A 50 -5.87 0.92 11.22
N PRO A 51 -6.39 0.20 10.21
CA PRO A 51 -5.98 0.37 8.81
C PRO A 51 -6.60 1.64 8.21
N GLY A 52 -6.22 1.97 6.97
CA GLY A 52 -6.76 3.14 6.27
C GLY A 52 -5.96 4.41 6.57
N ASP A 53 -6.63 5.45 7.05
CA ASP A 53 -6.04 6.78 7.25
C ASP A 53 -4.94 6.79 8.32
N ASP A 54 -5.04 5.93 9.34
CA ASP A 54 -4.03 5.76 10.39
C ASP A 54 -2.79 5.00 9.89
N CYS A 55 -2.86 4.31 8.75
CA CYS A 55 -1.77 3.52 8.17
C CYS A 55 -1.83 3.53 6.64
N PRO A 56 -1.66 4.71 5.99
CA PRO A 56 -1.86 4.82 4.56
C PRO A 56 -0.74 4.11 3.80
N LEU A 57 -1.04 3.71 2.57
CA LEU A 57 -0.03 3.20 1.65
C LEU A 57 0.69 4.36 0.94
N ILE A 58 1.99 4.22 0.76
CA ILE A 58 2.81 5.11 -0.07
C ILE A 58 3.48 4.29 -1.16
N CYS A 59 3.34 4.77 -2.39
CA CYS A 59 4.03 4.26 -3.57
C CYS A 59 5.25 5.14 -3.88
N GLY A 60 6.38 4.50 -4.18
CA GLY A 60 7.56 5.18 -4.69
C GLY A 60 7.46 5.47 -6.19
N LYS A 61 8.26 6.41 -6.70
CA LYS A 61 8.48 6.57 -8.15
C LYS A 61 8.95 5.27 -8.82
N CYS A 62 9.50 4.33 -8.05
CA CYS A 62 9.90 3.00 -8.49
C CYS A 62 8.79 1.93 -8.37
N THR A 63 7.52 2.34 -8.28
CA THR A 63 6.30 1.50 -8.26
C THR A 63 6.16 0.54 -7.07
N HIS A 64 7.12 0.49 -6.14
CA HIS A 64 7.00 -0.29 -4.92
C HIS A 64 6.13 0.40 -3.89
N VAL A 65 5.25 -0.37 -3.24
CA VAL A 65 4.25 0.10 -2.27
C VAL A 65 4.61 -0.39 -0.86
N PHE A 66 4.45 0.48 0.13
CA PHE A 66 4.65 0.15 1.54
C PHE A 66 3.64 0.89 2.42
N HIS A 67 3.41 0.42 3.63
CA HIS A 67 2.80 1.25 4.66
C HIS A 67 3.70 2.46 4.95
N MET A 68 3.11 3.65 5.08
CA MET A 68 3.82 4.91 5.33
C MET A 68 4.81 4.80 6.49
N HIS A 69 4.36 4.35 7.67
CA HIS A 69 5.22 4.23 8.85
C HIS A 69 6.38 3.24 8.66
N CYS A 70 6.16 2.19 7.87
CA CYS A 70 7.21 1.22 7.58
C CYS A 70 8.31 1.84 6.72
N ILE A 71 7.95 2.53 5.64
CA ILE A 71 8.93 3.12 4.74
C ILE A 71 9.63 4.34 5.36
N GLU A 72 8.92 5.17 6.14
CA GLU A 72 9.51 6.29 6.86
C GLU A 72 10.56 5.83 7.88
N LYS A 73 10.24 4.80 8.66
CA LYS A 73 11.18 4.19 9.62
C LYS A 73 12.41 3.62 8.92
N TRP A 74 12.22 3.00 7.75
CA TRP A 74 13.31 2.47 6.93
C TRP A 74 14.24 3.58 6.42
N ILE A 75 13.71 4.59 5.72
CA ILE A 75 14.53 5.66 5.12
C ILE A 75 15.23 6.54 6.17
N ASN A 76 14.68 6.63 7.38
CA ASN A 76 15.30 7.34 8.49
C ASN A 76 16.41 6.52 9.18
N THR A 77 16.56 5.24 8.86
CA THR A 77 17.68 4.42 9.36
C THR A 77 18.94 4.73 8.56
N ALA A 78 20.05 5.03 9.25
CA ALA A 78 21.32 5.44 8.62
C ALA A 78 21.88 4.44 7.60
N SER A 79 21.68 3.13 7.81
CA SER A 79 22.13 2.07 6.90
C SER A 79 21.32 1.95 5.62
N SER A 80 20.13 2.56 5.54
CA SER A 80 19.25 2.47 4.38
C SER A 80 19.77 3.24 3.17
N ASN A 81 20.64 4.24 3.39
CA ASN A 81 21.07 5.20 2.38
C ASN A 81 19.89 5.86 1.62
N ARG A 82 18.72 5.99 2.27
CA ARG A 82 17.47 6.45 1.65
C ARG A 82 17.08 5.67 0.40
N GLN A 83 17.37 4.37 0.36
CA GLN A 83 17.05 3.49 -0.76
C GLN A 83 15.76 2.71 -0.50
N CYS A 84 15.02 2.43 -1.57
CA CYS A 84 13.90 1.50 -1.55
C CYS A 84 14.39 0.09 -1.10
N PRO A 85 13.68 -0.57 -0.16
CA PRO A 85 14.04 -1.93 0.29
C PRO A 85 14.06 -2.99 -0.82
N MET A 86 13.26 -2.81 -1.87
CA MET A 86 13.03 -3.84 -2.90
C MET A 86 14.04 -3.75 -4.04
N ASP A 87 14.31 -2.55 -4.55
CA ASP A 87 15.16 -2.34 -5.73
C ASP A 87 16.43 -1.53 -5.49
N ARG A 88 16.61 -1.02 -4.26
CA ARG A 88 17.76 -0.21 -3.82
C ARG A 88 17.95 1.12 -4.57
N ARG A 89 16.96 1.57 -5.35
CA ARG A 89 16.98 2.91 -5.95
C ARG A 89 16.70 3.96 -4.88
N THR A 90 17.17 5.19 -5.08
CA THR A 90 16.84 6.31 -4.17
C THR A 90 15.33 6.43 -4.02
N TRP A 91 14.85 6.37 -2.79
CA TRP A 91 13.42 6.45 -2.48
C TRP A 91 12.91 7.87 -2.68
N VAL A 92 11.91 8.00 -3.56
CA VAL A 92 11.18 9.24 -3.80
C VAL A 92 9.69 8.89 -3.83
N PRO A 93 8.85 9.44 -2.93
CA PRO A 93 7.41 9.25 -2.98
C PRO A 93 6.84 9.70 -4.33
N ALA A 94 5.92 8.94 -4.92
CA ALA A 94 5.35 9.25 -6.22
C ALA A 94 4.63 10.62 -6.26
N GLY A 95 4.10 11.08 -5.12
CA GLY A 95 3.41 12.37 -4.98
C GLY A 95 4.28 13.57 -4.58
N SER A 96 5.58 13.40 -4.31
CA SER A 96 6.43 14.54 -3.95
C SER A 96 6.87 15.30 -5.20
N THR A 97 6.40 16.54 -5.37
CA THR A 97 7.00 17.49 -6.31
C THR A 97 8.41 17.79 -5.82
N GLU A 98 9.42 17.55 -6.66
CA GLU A 98 10.82 17.86 -6.37
C GLU A 98 10.97 19.35 -6.02
N THR A 99 11.01 19.67 -4.73
CA THR A 99 11.72 20.88 -4.30
C THR A 99 13.19 20.56 -4.49
N ALA A 100 13.71 20.98 -5.64
CA ALA A 100 15.14 21.11 -5.85
C ALA A 100 15.70 21.99 -4.72
N ASP A 101 16.43 21.38 -3.78
CA ASP A 101 17.35 22.13 -2.93
C ASP A 101 18.62 22.42 -3.76
N PRO A 102 19.25 23.60 -3.60
CA PRO A 102 20.33 24.10 -4.45
C PRO A 102 21.68 23.38 -4.26
#